data_AF-A0A821IT88-F1
#
_entry.id   AF-A0A821IT88-F1
#
_cell.length_a   1.000
_cell.length_b   1.000
_cell.length_c   1.000
_cell.angle_alpha   90.00
_cell.angle_beta   90.00
_cell.angle_gamma   90.00
#
_symmetry.space_group_name_H-M   'P 1'
#
loop_
_entity.id
_entity.type
_entity.pdbx_description
1 polymer ?
#
loop_
_entity_poly.entity_id
_entity_poly.type
_entity_poly.pdbx_seq_one_letter_code
_entity_poly.pdbx_strand_id
1 'polypeptide(L)' 'GHIRGSLNVPYSQLFDQTNQGLKSNDELKKVFTGAGVNLSKSSIYSCQTGTTASALAFAA' A
#
# COMPACT_ATOMS: atom_id res chain seq x y z
N GLY A 1 14.81 -9.18 5.75
CA GLY A 1 14.01 -9.34 6.99
C GLY A 1 12.92 -8.28 7.01
N HIS A 2 11.84 -8.49 7.75
CA HIS A 2 10.75 -7.52 7.92
C HIS A 2 10.41 -7.36 9.41
N ILE A 3 9.66 -6.32 9.75
CA ILE A 3 9.17 -6.10 11.11
C ILE A 3 8.14 -7.19 11.44
N ARG A 4 8.29 -7.93 12.54
CA ARG A 4 7.31 -8.97 12.92
C ARG A 4 5.90 -8.39 12.98
N GLY A 5 4.95 -9.05 12.31
CA GLY A 5 3.56 -8.59 12.22
C GLY A 5 3.30 -7.55 11.12
N SER A 6 4.32 -7.14 10.36
CA SER A 6 4.11 -6.27 9.20
C SER A 6 3.48 -7.03 8.03
N LEU A 7 2.56 -6.36 7.34
CA LEU A 7 1.96 -6.85 6.12
C LEU A 7 2.74 -6.31 4.91
N ASN A 8 2.88 -7.13 3.87
CA ASN A 8 3.57 -6.73 2.66
C ASN A 8 2.56 -6.27 1.61
N VAL A 9 2.61 -4.97 1.25
CA VAL A 9 1.82 -4.40 0.15
C VAL A 9 2.78 -4.02 -0.98
N PRO A 10 2.78 -4.74 -2.12
CA PRO A 10 3.64 -4.43 -3.25
C PRO A 10 3.29 -3.08 -3.88
N TYR A 11 4.28 -2.19 -4.00
CA TYR A 11 4.12 -0.87 -4.63
C TYR A 11 3.51 -0.96 -6.04
N SER A 12 3.90 -1.97 -6.82
CA SER A 12 3.38 -2.20 -8.18
C SER A 12 1.87 -2.45 -8.22
N GLN A 13 1.25 -2.91 -7.14
CA GLN A 13 -0.20 -3.13 -7.09
C GLN A 13 -1.00 -1.83 -6.90
N LEU A 14 -0.35 -0.73 -6.52
CA LEU A 14 -0.99 0.58 -6.38
C LEU A 14 -1.24 1.28 -7.73
N PHE A 15 -0.47 0.91 -8.76
CA PHE A 15 -0.51 1.56 -10.06
C PHE A 15 -1.31 0.75 -11.06
N ASP A 16 -2.07 1.47 -11.88
CA ASP A 16 -2.70 0.90 -13.05
C ASP A 16 -1.66 0.83 -14.18
N GLN A 17 -1.46 -0.37 -14.74
CA GLN A 17 -0.49 -0.58 -15.83
C GLN A 17 -0.90 0.11 -17.13
N THR A 18 -2.19 0.41 -17.30
CA THR A 18 -2.72 1.04 -18.51
C THR A 18 -2.64 2.56 -18.44
N ASN A 19 -2.85 3.14 -17.24
CA ASN A 19 -2.93 4.59 -17.08
C ASN A 19 -1.68 5.21 -16.43
N GLN A 20 -0.71 4.38 -15.99
CA GLN A 20 0.48 4.77 -15.22
C GLN A 20 0.19 5.60 -13.94
N GLY A 21 -1.07 5.80 -13.60
CA GLY A 21 -1.55 6.50 -12.42
C GLY A 21 -1.90 5.54 -11.28
N LEU A 22 -2.28 6.11 -10.14
CA LEU A 22 -2.84 5.33 -9.03
C LEU A 22 -4.16 4.69 -9.45
N LYS A 23 -4.39 3.46 -8.99
CA LYS A 23 -5.69 2.81 -9.12
C LYS A 23 -6.78 3.62 -8.41
N SER A 24 -8.03 3.41 -8.81
CA SER A 24 -9.18 4.02 -8.14
C SER A 24 -9.25 3.63 -6.66
N ASN A 25 -9.89 4.46 -5.84
CA ASN A 25 -9.96 4.25 -4.39
C ASN A 25 -10.54 2.88 -4.00
N ASP A 26 -11.51 2.36 -4.77
CA ASP A 26 -12.10 1.03 -4.54
C ASP A 26 -11.11 -0.13 -4.78
N GLU A 27 -10.33 -0.02 -5.86
CA GLU A 27 -9.27 -0.97 -6.20
C GLU A 27 -8.14 -0.94 -5.15
N LEU A 28 -7.73 0.26 -4.72
CA LEU A 28 -6.72 0.42 -3.68
C LEU A 28 -7.18 -0.22 -2.38
N LYS A 29 -8.44 0.02 -1.96
CA LYS A 29 -9.03 -0.64 -0.80
C LYS A 29 -8.95 -2.15 -0.92
N LYS A 30 -9.29 -2.73 -2.08
CA LYS A 30 -9.16 -4.17 -2.33
C LYS A 30 -7.73 -4.67 -2.18
N VAL A 31 -6.74 -3.93 -2.69
CA VAL A 31 -5.31 -4.26 -2.54
C VAL A 31 -4.92 -4.27 -1.05
N PHE A 32 -5.28 -3.22 -0.30
CA PHE A 32 -4.99 -3.13 1.12
C PHE A 32 -5.69 -4.22 1.93
N THR A 33 -6.99 -4.44 1.73
CA THR A 33 -7.74 -5.49 2.44
C THR A 33 -7.28 -6.89 2.04
N GLY A 34 -6.90 -7.11 0.78
CA GLY A 34 -6.35 -8.37 0.30
C GLY A 34 -4.98 -8.69 0.90
N ALA A 35 -4.20 -7.66 1.20
CA ALA A 35 -2.96 -7.78 1.97
C ALA A 35 -3.18 -7.91 3.49
N GLY A 36 -4.45 -7.89 3.96
CA GLY A 36 -4.81 -7.98 5.37
C GLY A 36 -4.73 -6.65 6.15
N VAL A 37 -4.53 -5.53 5.45
CA VAL A 37 -4.41 -4.21 6.06
C VAL A 37 -5.78 -3.75 6.54
N ASN A 38 -5.85 -3.33 7.80
CA ASN A 38 -7.06 -2.78 8.39
C ASN A 38 -7.05 -1.25 8.30
N LEU A 39 -7.75 -0.71 7.31
CA LEU A 39 -7.87 0.74 7.06
C LEU A 39 -8.60 1.51 8.18
N SER A 40 -9.25 0.83 9.12
CA SER A 40 -9.87 1.47 10.29
C SER A 40 -8.89 1.75 11.44
N LYS A 41 -7.66 1.23 11.35
CA LYS A 41 -6.63 1.42 12.37
C LYS A 41 -5.52 2.34 11.84
N SER A 42 -4.84 3.01 12.78
CA SER A 42 -3.64 3.77 12.44
C SER A 42 -2.62 2.86 11.78
N SER A 43 -2.18 3.23 10.58
CA SER A 43 -1.26 2.44 9.76
C SER A 43 0.13 3.08 9.76
N ILE A 44 1.18 2.25 9.81
CA ILE A 44 2.57 2.68 9.69
C ILE A 44 3.13 2.05 8.42
N TYR A 45 3.66 2.89 7.53
CA TYR A 45 4.28 2.47 6.28
C TYR A 45 5.79 2.60 6.41
N SER A 46 6.51 1.56 6.02
CA SER A 46 7.97 1.55 6.07
C SER A 46 8.53 0.93 4.80
N CYS A 47 9.57 1.56 4.27
CA CYS A 47 10.42 0.98 3.24
C CYS A 47 11.87 1.40 3.49
N GLN A 48 12.79 0.85 2.72
CA GLN A 48 14.23 1.06 2.89
C GLN A 48 14.64 2.55 2.89
N THR A 49 14.01 3.36 2.05
CA THR A 49 14.38 4.78 1.81
C THR A 49 13.21 5.76 2.00
N GLY A 50 12.07 5.29 2.50
CA GLY A 50 10.85 6.08 2.71
C GLY A 50 10.03 6.43 1.45
N THR A 51 10.59 6.37 0.24
CA THR A 51 9.90 6.84 -0.99
C THR A 51 8.64 6.04 -1.33
N THR A 52 8.75 4.70 -1.39
CA THR A 52 7.58 3.84 -1.65
C THR A 52 6.61 3.80 -0.47
N ALA A 53 7.09 4.00 0.76
CA ALA A 53 6.26 4.10 1.95
C ALA A 53 5.39 5.36 1.94
N SER A 54 5.91 6.51 1.49
CA SER A 54 5.13 7.74 1.34
C SER A 54 4.01 7.59 0.32
N ALA A 55 4.25 6.89 -0.79
CA ALA A 55 3.22 6.61 -1.78
C ALA A 55 2.13 5.68 -1.24
N LEU A 56 2.50 4.66 -0.47
CA LEU A 56 1.55 3.81 0.25
C LEU A 56 0.72 4.61 1.25
N ALA A 57 1.34 5.54 1.98
CA ALA A 57 0.66 6.43 2.93
C ALA A 57 -0.29 7.41 2.23
N PHE A 58 0.04 7.87 1.02
CA PHE A 58 -0.84 8.72 0.21
C PHE A 58 -2.02 7.96 -0.40
N ALA A 59 -1.83 6.69 -0.72
CA ALA A 59 -2.84 5.85 -1.36
C ALA A 59 -3.84 5.21 -0.36
N ALA A 60 -3.53 5.22 0.93
CA ALA A 60 -4.29 4.56 1.99
C ALA A 60 -5.48 5.38 2.52
#